data_AF-A0A960N7Q0-F1
#
_entry.id   AF-A0A960N7Q0-F1
#
_cell.length_a   1.000
_cell.length_b   1.000
_cell.length_c   1.000
_cell.angle_alpha   90.00
_cell.angle_beta   90.00
_cell.angle_gamma   90.00
#
_symmetry.space_group_name_H-M   'P 1'
#
loop_
_entity.id
_entity.type
_entity.pdbx_description
1 polymer ?
#
loop_
_entity_poly.entity_id
_entity_poly.type
_entity_poly.pdbx_seq_one_letter_code
_entity_poly.pdbx_strand_id
1 'polypeptide(L)'
;MKASERLLLTAFLVLLLFGGAVILWDLYRDRKETLVTEQEQLELDLVEIEALMEDQEKWTARAELLEQNQPKFTSREDVDNAIFADAQSGDGANVSVSEIKLIEPKSTPYYVQAGVNLKAEGTVEDVFRWLHHLQSPETFRVV
;
A
#
# COMPACT_ATOMS: atom_id res chain seq x y z
N MET A 1 39.34 -49.59 42.42
CA MET A 1 38.59 -48.32 42.56
C MET A 1 37.81 -48.36 43.85
N LYS A 2 37.98 -47.37 44.71
CA LYS A 2 37.23 -47.28 45.97
C LYS A 2 35.75 -46.97 45.66
N ALA A 3 34.83 -47.44 46.49
CA ALA A 3 33.39 -47.22 46.28
C ALA A 3 33.03 -45.73 46.17
N SER A 4 33.77 -44.86 46.86
CA SER A 4 33.65 -43.41 46.79
C SER A 4 34.01 -42.81 45.42
N GLU A 5 35.01 -43.35 44.73
CA GLU A 5 35.44 -42.86 43.41
C GLU A 5 34.38 -43.18 42.33
N ARG A 6 33.75 -44.35 42.41
CA ARG A 6 32.66 -44.73 41.48
C ARG A 6 31.41 -43.87 41.68
N LEU A 7 31.09 -43.52 42.93
CA LEU A 7 29.94 -42.68 43.26
C LEU A 7 30.15 -41.22 42.81
N LEU A 8 31.38 -40.72 42.90
CA LEU A 8 31.72 -39.37 42.46
C LEU A 8 31.74 -39.26 40.93
N LEU A 9 32.23 -40.30 40.24
CA LEU A 9 32.25 -40.36 38.77
C LEU A 9 30.84 -40.47 38.19
N THR A 10 29.96 -41.28 38.81
CA THR A 10 28.55 -41.36 38.40
C THR A 10 27.80 -40.06 38.66
N ALA A 11 28.03 -39.39 39.80
CA ALA A 11 27.45 -38.07 40.07
C ALA A 11 27.91 -37.01 39.05
N PHE A 12 29.19 -37.00 38.68
CA PHE A 12 29.71 -36.10 37.65
C PHE A 12 29.08 -36.35 36.28
N LEU A 13 28.92 -37.62 35.89
CA LEU A 13 28.34 -38.00 34.60
C LEU A 13 26.85 -37.61 34.52
N VAL A 14 26.10 -37.81 35.61
CA VAL A 14 24.71 -37.35 35.72
C VAL A 14 24.63 -35.83 35.61
N LEU A 15 25.52 -35.10 36.29
CA LEU A 15 25.54 -33.63 36.24
C LEU A 15 25.87 -33.11 34.84
N LEU A 16 26.79 -33.77 34.13
CA LEU A 16 27.14 -33.42 32.75
C LEU A 16 25.97 -33.68 31.79
N LEU A 17 25.27 -34.81 31.93
CA LEU A 17 24.07 -35.10 31.15
C LEU A 17 22.94 -34.10 31.43
N PHE A 18 22.73 -33.74 32.70
CA PHE A 18 21.71 -32.75 33.07
C PHE A 18 22.04 -31.37 32.51
N GLY A 19 23.30 -30.93 32.65
CA GLY A 19 23.76 -29.66 32.08
C GLY A 19 23.61 -29.61 30.56
N GLY A 20 24.00 -30.70 29.88
CA GLY A 20 23.82 -30.81 28.43
C GLY A 20 22.34 -30.78 28.00
N ALA A 21 21.47 -31.47 28.74
CA ALA A 21 20.03 -31.47 28.47
C ALA A 21 19.39 -30.09 28.63
N VAL A 22 19.81 -29.31 29.64
CA VAL A 22 19.32 -27.93 29.85
C VAL A 22 19.74 -27.02 28.70
N ILE A 23 21.00 -27.09 28.27
CA ILE A 23 21.49 -26.27 27.14
C ILE A 23 20.74 -26.63 25.84
N LEU A 24 20.54 -27.92 25.58
CA LEU A 24 19.79 -28.38 24.39
C LEU A 24 18.32 -27.96 24.45
N TRP A 25 17.72 -27.97 25.63
CA TRP A 25 16.34 -27.55 25.83
C TRP A 25 16.15 -26.07 25.54
N ASP A 26 17.08 -25.23 26.01
CA ASP A 26 17.05 -23.78 25.78
C ASP A 26 17.13 -23.47 24.26
N LEU A 27 18.13 -24.06 23.59
CA LEU A 27 18.34 -23.91 22.15
C LEU A 27 17.15 -24.43 21.32
N TYR A 28 16.50 -25.50 21.78
CA TYR A 28 15.29 -26.03 21.15
C TYR A 28 14.11 -25.08 21.32
N ARG A 29 13.93 -24.47 22.51
CA ARG A 29 12.83 -23.52 22.75
C ARG A 29 12.97 -22.27 21.89
N ASP A 30 14.16 -21.67 21.84
CA ASP A 30 14.41 -20.47 21.04
C ASP A 30 14.09 -20.71 19.56
N ARG A 31 14.54 -21.86 19.03
CA ARG A 31 14.26 -22.26 17.65
C ARG A 31 12.78 -22.50 17.41
N LYS A 32 12.10 -23.15 18.36
CA LYS A 32 10.67 -23.39 18.26
C LYS A 32 9.89 -22.08 18.26
N GLU A 33 10.24 -21.13 19.12
CA GLU A 33 9.57 -19.84 19.19
C GLU A 33 9.76 -19.05 17.90
N THR A 34 10.98 -19.02 17.35
CA THR A 34 11.27 -18.38 16.06
C THR A 34 10.41 -18.98 14.93
N LEU A 35 10.32 -20.31 14.87
CA LEU A 35 9.52 -21.01 13.85
C LEU A 35 8.02 -20.75 13.98
N VAL A 36 7.50 -20.63 15.20
CA VAL A 36 6.09 -20.29 15.42
C VAL A 36 5.81 -18.87 14.92
N THR A 37 6.67 -17.91 15.24
CA THR A 37 6.53 -16.53 14.75
C THR A 37 6.63 -16.44 13.22
N GLU A 38 7.57 -17.18 12.62
CA GLU A 38 7.68 -17.25 11.15
C GLU A 38 6.43 -17.89 10.51
N GLN A 39 5.87 -18.92 11.14
CA GLN A 39 4.64 -19.55 10.68
C GLN A 39 3.45 -18.57 10.74
N GLU A 40 3.28 -17.86 11.86
CA GLU A 40 2.22 -16.86 12.02
C GLU A 40 2.35 -15.74 10.96
N GLN A 41 3.57 -15.28 10.70
CA GLN A 41 3.81 -14.29 9.65
C GLN A 41 3.45 -14.81 8.26
N LEU A 42 3.84 -16.04 7.92
CA LEU A 42 3.50 -16.64 6.63
C LEU A 42 1.99 -16.83 6.45
N GLU A 43 1.28 -17.18 7.53
CA GLU A 43 -0.19 -17.28 7.50
C GLU A 43 -0.84 -15.91 7.23
N LEU A 44 -0.32 -14.84 7.84
CA LEU A 44 -0.77 -13.47 7.56
C LEU A 44 -0.48 -13.05 6.11
N ASP A 45 0.73 -13.30 5.64
CA ASP A 45 1.14 -12.97 4.28
C ASP A 45 0.26 -13.71 3.24
N LEU A 46 -0.10 -14.97 3.51
CA LEU A 46 -1.01 -15.74 2.65
C LEU A 46 -2.41 -15.12 2.59
N VAL A 47 -2.96 -14.68 3.72
CA VAL A 47 -4.27 -14.01 3.75
C VAL A 47 -4.21 -12.68 2.99
N GLU A 48 -3.13 -11.92 3.13
CA GLU A 48 -2.94 -10.68 2.37
C GLU A 48 -2.85 -10.95 0.86
N ILE A 49 -2.07 -11.95 0.46
CA ILE A 49 -1.94 -12.35 -0.95
C ILE A 49 -3.29 -12.80 -1.50
N GLU A 50 -4.05 -13.60 -0.76
CA GLU A 50 -5.36 -14.08 -1.19
C GLU A 50 -6.34 -12.91 -1.38
N ALA A 51 -6.35 -11.94 -0.46
CA ALA A 51 -7.15 -10.73 -0.60
C ALA A 51 -6.74 -9.89 -1.83
N LEU A 52 -5.44 -9.74 -2.08
CA LEU A 52 -4.92 -9.05 -3.27
C LEU A 52 -5.27 -9.77 -4.57
N MET A 53 -5.28 -11.11 -4.55
CA MET A 53 -5.69 -11.93 -5.69
C MET A 53 -7.20 -11.83 -5.95
N GLU A 54 -8.03 -11.77 -4.91
CA GLU A 54 -9.47 -11.54 -5.05
C GLU A 54 -9.74 -10.18 -5.72
N ASP A 55 -8.94 -9.15 -5.36
CA ASP A 55 -9.04 -7.83 -5.96
C ASP A 55 -8.34 -7.71 -7.33
N GLN A 56 -7.61 -8.73 -7.79
CA GLN A 56 -6.84 -8.70 -9.04
C GLN A 56 -7.71 -8.37 -10.26
N GLU A 57 -8.89 -8.98 -10.35
CA GLU A 57 -9.82 -8.74 -11.47
C GLU A 57 -10.27 -7.28 -11.51
N LYS A 58 -10.60 -6.70 -10.34
CA LYS A 58 -11.00 -5.30 -10.22
C LYS A 58 -9.87 -4.36 -10.64
N TRP A 59 -8.64 -4.63 -10.22
CA TRP A 59 -7.48 -3.82 -10.60
C TRP A 59 -7.14 -3.95 -12.08
N THR A 60 -7.29 -5.15 -12.64
CA THR A 60 -7.06 -5.40 -14.07
C THR A 60 -8.10 -4.67 -14.92
N ALA A 61 -9.38 -4.75 -14.54
CA ALA A 61 -10.46 -4.01 -15.20
C ALA A 61 -10.24 -2.49 -15.13
N ARG A 62 -9.77 -1.97 -13.98
CA ARG A 62 -9.42 -0.55 -13.83
C ARG A 62 -8.22 -0.16 -14.69
N ALA A 63 -7.20 -1.01 -14.76
CA ALA A 63 -6.02 -0.76 -15.58
C ALA A 63 -6.38 -0.72 -17.07
N GLU A 64 -7.20 -1.66 -17.54
CA GLU A 64 -7.70 -1.68 -18.91
C GLU A 64 -8.58 -0.46 -19.21
N LEU A 65 -9.45 -0.08 -18.28
CA LEU A 65 -10.28 1.13 -18.41
C LEU A 65 -9.42 2.39 -18.53
N LEU A 66 -8.36 2.51 -17.73
CA LEU A 66 -7.41 3.61 -17.83
C LEU A 66 -6.67 3.55 -19.17
N GLU A 67 -6.15 2.40 -19.60
CA GLU A 67 -5.44 2.30 -20.88
C GLU A 67 -6.30 2.73 -22.08
N GLN A 68 -7.60 2.43 -22.06
CA GLN A 68 -8.54 2.78 -23.12
C GLN A 68 -8.99 4.25 -23.09
N ASN A 69 -9.25 4.80 -21.89
CA ASN A 69 -9.88 6.12 -21.75
C ASN A 69 -8.90 7.25 -21.39
N GLN A 70 -7.69 6.91 -20.96
CA GLN A 70 -6.72 7.90 -20.53
C GLN A 70 -6.13 8.63 -21.75
N PRO A 71 -6.18 9.97 -21.76
CA PRO A 71 -5.55 10.75 -22.81
C PRO A 71 -4.03 10.62 -22.68
N LYS A 72 -3.39 10.24 -23.79
CA LYS A 72 -1.93 10.16 -23.88
C LYS A 72 -1.36 11.55 -24.05
N PHE A 73 -0.76 12.08 -23.00
CA PHE A 73 -0.11 13.39 -23.05
C PHE A 73 1.32 13.25 -23.55
N THR A 74 1.67 14.05 -24.55
CA THR A 74 3.01 14.08 -25.15
C THR A 74 3.92 15.12 -24.51
N SER A 75 3.34 16.16 -23.91
CA SER A 75 4.07 17.24 -23.25
C SER A 75 3.36 17.70 -21.98
N ARG A 76 4.11 18.35 -21.10
CA ARG A 76 3.58 18.93 -19.86
C ARG A 76 2.56 20.04 -20.12
N GLU A 77 2.78 20.83 -21.16
CA GLU A 77 1.87 21.91 -21.53
C GLU A 77 0.49 21.36 -21.92
N ASP A 78 0.44 20.18 -22.55
CA ASP A 78 -0.81 19.50 -22.87
C ASP A 78 -1.58 19.07 -21.61
N VAL A 79 -0.85 18.63 -20.57
CA VAL A 79 -1.44 18.25 -19.27
C VAL A 79 -2.03 19.47 -18.57
N ASP A 80 -1.24 20.55 -18.46
CA ASP A 80 -1.64 21.78 -17.78
C ASP A 80 -2.86 22.41 -18.48
N ASN A 81 -2.87 22.45 -19.81
CA ASN A 81 -4.00 22.94 -20.60
C ASN A 81 -5.25 22.06 -20.44
N ALA A 82 -5.09 20.74 -20.42
CA ALA A 82 -6.22 19.82 -20.26
C ALA A 82 -6.87 19.93 -18.87
N ILE A 83 -6.06 19.97 -17.80
CA ILE A 83 -6.58 20.13 -16.43
C ILE A 83 -7.23 21.51 -16.27
N PHE A 84 -6.65 22.54 -16.87
CA PHE A 84 -7.22 23.89 -16.84
C PHE A 84 -8.56 23.96 -17.59
N ALA A 85 -8.69 23.30 -18.75
CA ALA A 85 -9.94 23.21 -19.50
C ALA A 85 -11.02 22.41 -18.72
N ASP A 86 -10.63 21.29 -18.10
CA ASP A 86 -11.55 20.50 -17.26
C ASP A 86 -12.02 21.31 -16.04
N ALA A 87 -11.14 22.11 -15.42
CA ALA A 87 -11.51 23.01 -14.32
C ALA A 87 -12.51 24.10 -14.75
N GLN A 88 -12.47 24.54 -16.00
CA GLN A 88 -13.43 25.51 -16.56
C GLN A 88 -14.79 24.92 -16.92
N SER A 89 -14.92 23.58 -16.97
CA SER A 89 -16.18 22.91 -17.31
C SER A 89 -17.33 23.20 -16.34
N GLY A 90 -17.04 23.73 -15.14
CA GLY A 90 -18.03 24.07 -14.11
C GLY A 90 -19.09 25.08 -14.53
N ASP A 91 -18.77 25.98 -15.47
CA ASP A 91 -19.72 26.99 -15.96
C ASP A 91 -20.96 26.34 -16.64
N GLY A 92 -20.84 25.10 -17.13
CA GLY A 92 -21.96 24.32 -17.68
C GLY A 92 -22.91 23.73 -16.64
N ALA A 93 -22.56 23.76 -15.34
CA ALA A 93 -23.29 23.11 -14.25
C ALA A 93 -23.97 24.09 -13.28
N ASN A 94 -24.17 25.35 -13.67
CA ASN A 94 -24.59 26.45 -12.76
C ASN A 94 -23.60 26.72 -11.61
N VAL A 95 -22.33 26.34 -11.79
CA VAL A 95 -21.26 26.60 -10.84
C VAL A 95 -20.31 27.62 -11.46
N SER A 96 -20.20 28.80 -10.86
CA SER A 96 -19.23 29.79 -11.31
C SER A 96 -17.85 29.41 -10.80
N VAL A 97 -16.90 29.19 -11.71
CA VAL A 97 -15.50 28.90 -11.36
C VAL A 97 -14.66 30.16 -11.53
N SER A 98 -13.91 30.53 -10.49
CA SER A 98 -13.04 31.70 -10.46
C SER A 98 -11.69 31.37 -9.81
N GLU A 99 -10.73 32.29 -9.92
CA GLU A 99 -9.39 32.17 -9.31
C GLU A 99 -8.62 30.89 -9.68
N ILE A 100 -8.80 30.39 -10.92
CA ILE A 100 -8.13 29.19 -11.40
C ILE A 100 -6.61 29.45 -11.49
N LYS A 101 -5.83 28.74 -10.68
CA LYS A 101 -4.37 28.80 -10.61
C LYS A 101 -3.79 27.40 -10.72
N LEU A 102 -2.94 27.19 -11.71
CA LEU A 102 -2.16 25.95 -11.83
C LEU A 102 -1.20 25.84 -10.64
N ILE A 103 -1.15 24.66 -10.05
CA ILE A 103 -0.22 24.29 -8.99
C ILE A 103 1.09 23.86 -9.65
N GLU A 104 2.21 24.23 -9.06
CA GLU A 104 3.50 23.78 -9.54
C GLU A 104 3.59 22.24 -9.44
N PRO A 105 3.85 21.54 -10.57
CA PRO A 105 3.77 20.11 -10.60
C PRO A 105 4.91 19.47 -9.82
N LYS A 106 4.58 18.35 -9.18
CA LYS A 106 5.55 17.55 -8.43
C LYS A 106 5.85 16.29 -9.20
N SER A 107 7.11 16.11 -9.56
CA SER A 107 7.59 14.88 -10.18
C SER A 107 8.07 13.92 -9.10
N THR A 108 7.58 12.69 -9.14
CA THR A 108 8.08 11.56 -8.35
C THR A 108 8.72 10.54 -9.29
N PRO A 109 9.44 9.52 -8.78
CA PRO A 109 9.98 8.46 -9.65
C PRO A 109 8.93 7.69 -10.45
N TYR A 110 7.66 7.76 -10.06
CA TYR A 110 6.59 6.92 -10.61
C TYR A 110 5.49 7.69 -11.34
N TYR A 111 5.32 8.99 -11.07
CA TYR A 111 4.24 9.80 -11.65
C TYR A 111 4.56 11.30 -11.62
N VAL A 112 3.87 12.07 -12.46
CA VAL A 112 3.95 13.54 -12.48
C VAL A 112 2.61 14.12 -12.05
N GLN A 113 2.60 14.76 -10.88
CA GLN A 113 1.40 15.41 -10.39
C GLN A 113 1.24 16.78 -11.01
N ALA A 114 0.14 17.00 -11.73
CA ALA A 114 -0.36 18.31 -12.10
C ALA A 114 -1.68 18.59 -11.36
N GLY A 115 -1.98 19.85 -11.07
CA GLY A 115 -3.16 20.21 -10.28
C GLY A 115 -3.53 21.67 -10.43
N VAL A 116 -4.74 22.00 -10.02
CA VAL A 116 -5.31 23.34 -10.11
C VAL A 116 -5.97 23.70 -8.78
N ASN A 117 -5.66 24.90 -8.29
CA ASN A 117 -6.44 25.57 -7.27
C ASN A 117 -7.51 26.41 -7.95
N LEU A 118 -8.76 26.31 -7.50
CA LEU A 118 -9.87 27.09 -8.02
C LEU A 118 -10.84 27.42 -6.90
N LYS A 119 -11.69 28.41 -7.14
CA LYS A 119 -12.82 28.76 -6.30
C LYS A 119 -14.11 28.51 -7.07
N ALA A 120 -14.96 27.63 -6.57
CA ALA A 120 -16.25 27.31 -7.16
C ALA A 120 -17.38 27.89 -6.30
N GLU A 121 -18.33 28.58 -6.92
CA GLU A 121 -19.50 29.17 -6.26
C GLU A 121 -20.79 28.71 -6.94
N GLY A 122 -21.77 28.26 -6.16
CA GLY A 122 -23.04 27.73 -6.67
C GLY A 122 -23.92 27.22 -5.54
N THR A 123 -25.03 26.57 -5.89
CA THR A 123 -25.81 25.83 -4.88
C THR A 123 -25.03 24.59 -4.42
N VAL A 124 -25.25 24.14 -3.18
CA VAL A 124 -24.57 22.97 -2.64
C VAL A 124 -24.79 21.73 -3.52
N GLU A 125 -26.01 21.55 -4.03
CA GLU A 125 -26.34 20.43 -4.90
C GLU A 125 -25.58 20.49 -6.24
N ASP A 126 -25.53 21.66 -6.86
CA ASP A 126 -24.84 21.85 -8.14
C ASP A 126 -23.33 21.67 -8.01
N VAL A 127 -22.74 22.20 -6.93
CA VAL A 127 -21.31 22.02 -6.63
C VAL A 127 -20.97 20.55 -6.40
N PHE A 128 -21.79 19.80 -5.65
CA PHE A 128 -21.55 18.38 -5.45
C PHE A 128 -21.75 17.57 -6.73
N ARG A 129 -22.74 17.90 -7.54
CA ARG A 129 -22.95 17.25 -8.84
C ARG A 129 -21.77 17.47 -9.78
N TRP A 130 -21.25 18.70 -9.83
CA TRP A 130 -20.06 19.04 -10.59
C TRP A 130 -18.81 18.32 -10.07
N LEU A 131 -18.61 18.27 -8.74
CA LEU A 131 -17.49 17.55 -8.13
C LEU A 131 -17.55 16.05 -8.45
N HIS A 132 -18.73 15.45 -8.38
CA HIS A 132 -18.92 14.04 -8.74
C HIS A 132 -18.66 13.79 -10.23
N HIS A 133 -19.03 14.74 -11.09
CA HIS A 133 -18.71 14.66 -12.51
C HIS A 133 -17.20 14.68 -12.74
N LEU A 134 -16.45 15.60 -12.10
CA LEU A 134 -14.98 15.65 -12.22
C LEU A 134 -14.29 14.37 -11.70
N GLN A 135 -14.83 13.76 -10.65
CA GLN A 135 -14.33 12.51 -10.08
C GLN A 135 -14.81 11.26 -10.83
N SER A 136 -15.61 11.42 -11.89
CA SER A 136 -16.08 10.28 -12.66
C SER A 136 -14.91 9.56 -13.35
N PRO A 137 -14.99 8.23 -13.53
CA PRO A 137 -13.91 7.46 -14.16
C PRO A 137 -13.56 7.94 -15.57
N GLU A 138 -14.51 8.57 -16.28
CA GLU A 138 -14.32 9.06 -17.64
C GLU A 138 -13.53 10.38 -17.70
N THR A 139 -13.56 11.16 -16.62
CA THR A 139 -12.85 12.45 -16.50
C THR A 139 -11.62 12.37 -15.60
N PHE A 140 -11.48 11.28 -14.83
CA PHE A 140 -10.32 11.07 -13.97
C PHE A 140 -9.07 10.75 -14.79
N ARG A 141 -8.04 11.61 -14.66
CA ARG A 141 -6.77 11.47 -15.40
C ARG A 141 -5.65 11.12 -14.43
N VAL A 142 -4.96 10.02 -14.68
CA VAL A 142 -3.64 9.74 -14.09
C VAL A 142 -2.58 10.35 -15.02
N VAL A 143 -1.47 10.86 -14.50
CA VAL A 143 -0.35 11.40 -15.31
C VAL A 143 0.98 10.95 -14.71
#